data_AF-A0A067MTQ5-F1
#
_entry.id   AF-A0A067MTQ5-F1
#
_cell.length_a   1.000
_cell.length_b   1.000
_cell.length_c   1.000
_cell.angle_alpha   90.00
_cell.angle_beta   90.00
_cell.angle_gamma   90.00
#
_symmetry.space_group_name_H-M   'P 1'
#
loop_
_entity.id
_entity.type
_entity.pdbx_description
1 polymer ?
#
loop_
_entity_poly.entity_id
_entity_poly.type
_entity_poly.pdbx_seq_one_letter_code
_entity_poly.pdbx_strand_id
1 'polypeptide(L)'
;RRNAMDRLILLMEAVNDMELKLGMTASERWHPSHPRWVEMSKYMKERAYKCALDKLELLVVQRLFEMEKLNMRGTAYKLRGRLLQAFQRRSRAVQTAVNRYNTAAGELDPPGRFVTFKEVIELTFLGAFELLRFARTDI
;
A
#
# COMPACT_ATOMS: atom_id res chain seq x y z
N ARG A 1 16.95 17.71 26.16
CA ARG A 1 17.89 17.07 25.20
C ARG A 1 18.75 15.98 25.87
N ARG A 2 19.45 16.24 26.99
CA ARG A 2 20.23 15.20 27.73
C ARG A 2 19.43 13.93 28.03
N ASN A 3 18.26 14.07 28.64
CA ASN A 3 17.40 12.95 29.02
C ASN A 3 16.96 12.02 27.85
N ALA A 4 16.90 12.54 26.62
CA ALA A 4 16.57 11.73 25.44
C ALA A 4 17.79 10.93 24.93
N MET A 5 18.99 11.51 25.06
CA MET A 5 20.24 10.82 24.72
C MET A 5 20.59 9.77 25.77
N ASP A 6 20.41 10.08 27.06
CA ASP A 6 20.61 9.13 28.15
C ASP A 6 19.70 7.90 27.99
N ARG A 7 18.45 8.13 27.58
CA ARG A 7 17.49 7.06 27.27
C ARG A 7 17.88 6.25 26.03
N LEU A 8 18.43 6.89 25.00
CA LEU A 8 18.91 6.20 23.80
C LEU A 8 20.09 5.30 24.12
N ILE A 9 21.05 5.79 24.92
CA ILE A 9 22.22 5.03 25.36
C ILE A 9 21.78 3.78 26.14
N LEU A 10 20.87 3.96 27.12
CA LEU A 10 20.35 2.85 27.92
C LEU A 10 19.64 1.79 27.06
N LEU A 11 18.89 2.20 26.03
CA LEU A 11 18.26 1.27 25.10
C LEU A 11 19.28 0.55 24.21
N MET A 12 20.34 1.23 23.77
CA MET A 12 21.41 0.62 22.99
C MET A 12 22.19 -0.41 23.81
N GLU A 13 22.48 -0.12 25.07
CA GLU A 13 23.11 -1.06 26.00
C GLU A 13 22.25 -2.31 26.21
N ALA A 14 20.94 -2.14 26.43
CA ALA A 14 20.01 -3.25 26.58
C ALA A 14 19.92 -4.13 25.32
N VAL A 15 19.96 -3.53 24.12
CA VAL A 15 20.01 -4.27 22.85
C VAL A 15 21.32 -5.04 22.72
N ASN A 16 22.46 -4.41 23.02
CA ASN A 16 23.77 -5.07 22.95
C ASN A 16 23.86 -6.26 23.93
N ASP A 17 23.32 -6.13 25.15
CA ASP A 17 23.28 -7.23 26.13
C ASP A 17 22.43 -8.41 25.62
N MET A 18 21.29 -8.14 24.98
CA MET A 18 20.47 -9.19 24.36
C MET A 18 21.17 -9.84 23.15
N GLU A 19 21.81 -9.04 22.29
CA GLU A 19 22.57 -9.55 21.13
C GLU A 19 23.69 -10.50 21.61
N LEU A 20 24.43 -10.13 22.66
CA LEU A 20 25.46 -10.97 23.29
C LEU A 20 24.88 -12.28 23.85
N LYS A 21 23.75 -12.22 24.57
CA LYS A 21 23.05 -13.41 25.10
C LYS A 21 22.58 -14.35 24.01
N LEU A 22 22.23 -13.82 22.83
CA LEU A 22 21.81 -14.59 21.67
C LEU A 22 22.99 -15.07 20.81
N GLY A 23 24.23 -14.75 21.20
CA GLY A 23 25.44 -15.14 20.48
C GLY A 23 25.62 -14.43 19.14
N MET A 24 24.93 -13.30 18.93
CA MET A 24 25.03 -12.51 17.71
C MET A 24 26.32 -11.70 17.71
N THR A 25 27.12 -11.84 16.66
CA THR A 25 28.37 -11.08 16.52
C THR A 25 28.08 -9.70 15.92
N ALA A 26 28.90 -8.69 16.23
CA ALA A 26 28.75 -7.34 15.66
C ALA A 26 28.79 -7.33 14.11
N SER A 27 29.44 -8.33 13.50
CA SER A 27 29.48 -8.57 12.05
C SER A 27 28.16 -9.10 11.47
N GLU A 28 27.29 -9.68 12.30
CA GLU A 28 25.98 -10.23 11.88
C GLU A 28 24.86 -9.20 12.03
N ARG A 29 25.12 -8.09 12.73
CA ARG A 29 24.15 -7.03 12.95
C ARG A 29 23.90 -6.26 11.65
N TRP A 30 22.65 -6.26 11.20
CA TRP A 30 22.28 -5.52 10.00
C TRP A 30 22.23 -4.03 10.30
N HIS A 31 23.02 -3.26 9.55
CA HIS A 31 22.99 -1.80 9.54
C HIS A 31 22.64 -1.32 8.13
N PRO A 32 22.35 -0.02 7.92
CA PRO A 32 21.87 0.48 6.63
C PRO A 32 22.71 0.16 5.39
N SER A 33 24.02 -0.07 5.56
CA SER A 33 24.95 -0.44 4.48
C SER A 33 25.20 -1.95 4.37
N HIS A 34 24.64 -2.77 5.26
CA HIS A 34 24.79 -4.21 5.23
C HIS A 34 24.01 -4.79 4.04
N PRO A 35 24.58 -5.71 3.23
CA PRO A 35 23.92 -6.21 2.01
C PRO A 35 22.51 -6.75 2.25
N ARG A 36 22.33 -7.56 3.31
CA ARG A 36 21.01 -8.10 3.68
C ARG A 36 20.01 -7.02 4.11
N TRP A 37 20.48 -5.91 4.69
CA TRP A 37 19.60 -4.78 5.02
C TRP A 37 19.12 -4.10 3.75
N VAL A 38 20.01 -3.86 2.79
CA VAL A 38 19.68 -3.24 1.50
C VAL A 38 18.70 -4.12 0.72
N GLU A 39 18.98 -5.42 0.63
CA GLU A 39 18.10 -6.40 0.00
C GLU A 39 16.71 -6.42 0.65
N MET A 40 16.66 -6.52 1.99
CA MET A 40 15.39 -6.54 2.71
C MET A 40 14.64 -5.22 2.57
N SER A 41 15.33 -4.08 2.57
CA SER A 41 14.75 -2.75 2.34
C SER A 41 14.11 -2.67 0.95
N LYS A 42 14.79 -3.15 -0.09
CA LYS A 42 14.24 -3.26 -1.45
C LYS A 42 13.00 -4.16 -1.48
N TYR A 43 13.10 -5.35 -0.90
CA TYR A 43 11.97 -6.29 -0.81
C TYR A 43 10.76 -5.69 -0.08
N MET A 44 10.97 -4.97 1.03
CA MET A 44 9.89 -4.32 1.78
C MET A 44 9.18 -3.25 0.94
N LYS A 45 9.92 -2.45 0.16
CA LYS A 45 9.36 -1.44 -0.74
C LYS A 45 8.53 -2.08 -1.87
N GLU A 46 9.08 -3.10 -2.53
CA GLU A 46 8.38 -3.86 -3.56
C GLU A 46 7.10 -4.49 -3.02
N ARG A 47 7.16 -5.07 -1.81
CA ARG A 47 5.98 -5.62 -1.15
C ARG A 47 4.95 -4.54 -0.81
N ALA A 48 5.39 -3.39 -0.31
CA ALA A 48 4.50 -2.27 -0.01
C ALA A 48 3.78 -1.77 -1.27
N TYR A 49 4.51 -1.67 -2.39
CA TYR A 49 3.95 -1.36 -3.70
C TYR A 49 2.90 -2.38 -4.14
N LYS A 50 3.22 -3.68 -4.11
CA LYS A 50 2.29 -4.76 -4.48
C LYS A 50 1.02 -4.75 -3.61
N CYS A 51 1.17 -4.61 -2.29
CA CYS A 51 0.03 -4.48 -1.38
C CYS A 51 -0.84 -3.24 -1.66
N ALA A 52 -0.22 -2.11 -2.04
CA ALA A 52 -0.95 -0.90 -2.39
C ALA A 52 -1.71 -1.05 -3.72
N LEU A 53 -1.11 -1.73 -4.70
CA LEU A 53 -1.74 -2.10 -5.97
C LEU A 53 -2.94 -3.01 -5.74
N ASP A 54 -2.76 -4.15 -5.05
CA ASP A 54 -3.84 -5.10 -4.73
C ASP A 54 -5.03 -4.40 -4.04
N LYS A 55 -4.72 -3.47 -3.13
CA LYS A 55 -5.76 -2.71 -2.42
C LYS A 55 -6.51 -1.76 -3.34
N LEU A 56 -5.81 -1.09 -4.26
CA LEU A 56 -6.42 -0.22 -5.25
C LEU A 56 -7.35 -1.02 -6.17
N GLU A 57 -6.89 -2.15 -6.67
CA GLU A 57 -7.66 -3.06 -7.53
C GLU A 57 -8.93 -3.57 -6.86
N LEU A 58 -8.81 -4.06 -5.62
CA LEU A 58 -9.95 -4.53 -4.84
C LEU A 58 -11.02 -3.43 -4.70
N LEU A 59 -10.62 -2.21 -4.36
CA LEU A 59 -11.56 -1.09 -4.17
C LEU A 59 -12.22 -0.66 -5.48
N VAL A 60 -11.48 -0.73 -6.57
CA VAL A 60 -11.99 -0.48 -7.92
C VAL A 60 -13.07 -1.49 -8.30
N VAL A 61 -12.79 -2.79 -8.15
CA VAL A 61 -13.75 -3.87 -8.44
C VAL A 61 -14.99 -3.75 -7.56
N GLN A 62 -14.80 -3.48 -6.27
CA GLN A 62 -15.90 -3.24 -5.34
C GLN A 62 -16.77 -2.04 -5.74
N ARG A 63 -16.18 -0.94 -6.23
CA ARG A 63 -16.92 0.22 -6.73
C ARG A 63 -17.75 -0.12 -7.96
N LEU A 64 -17.22 -0.95 -8.86
CA LEU A 64 -17.94 -1.40 -10.05
C LEU A 64 -19.21 -2.18 -9.69
N PHE A 65 -19.10 -3.14 -8.76
CA PHE A 65 -20.27 -3.87 -8.26
C PHE A 65 -21.30 -2.96 -7.56
N GLU A 66 -20.85 -1.91 -6.86
CA GLU A 66 -21.76 -0.92 -6.28
C GLU A 66 -22.48 -0.09 -7.36
N MET A 67 -21.78 0.29 -8.43
CA MET A 67 -22.35 1.01 -9.57
C MET A 67 -23.39 0.17 -10.31
N GLU A 68 -23.11 -1.11 -10.55
CA GLU A 68 -24.06 -2.04 -11.15
C GLU A 68 -25.32 -2.19 -10.28
N LYS A 69 -25.15 -2.33 -8.96
CA LYS A 69 -26.27 -2.38 -8.01
C LYS A 69 -27.13 -1.12 -8.01
N LEU A 70 -26.53 0.06 -8.23
CA LEU A 70 -27.25 1.32 -8.37
C LEU A 70 -28.07 1.40 -9.67
N ASN A 71 -27.63 0.72 -10.72
CA ASN A 71 -28.28 0.68 -12.03
C ASN A 71 -29.39 -0.37 -12.14
N MET A 72 -29.49 -1.30 -11.18
CA MET A 72 -30.57 -2.30 -11.14
C MET A 72 -31.95 -1.66 -10.90
N ARG A 73 -32.90 -1.97 -11.80
CA ARG A 73 -34.31 -1.60 -11.66
C ARG A 73 -34.96 -2.37 -10.51
N GLY A 74 -35.87 -1.73 -9.76
CA GLY A 74 -36.58 -2.38 -8.64
C GLY A 74 -35.94 -2.22 -7.25
N THR A 75 -34.90 -1.40 -7.11
CA THR A 75 -34.34 -1.05 -5.79
C THR A 75 -35.26 -0.04 -5.07
N ALA A 76 -35.76 -0.40 -3.88
CA ALA A 76 -36.54 0.51 -3.04
C ALA A 76 -35.75 1.80 -2.72
N TYR A 77 -36.43 2.94 -2.65
CA TYR A 77 -35.80 4.27 -2.49
C TYR A 77 -34.80 4.34 -1.32
N LYS A 78 -35.15 3.77 -0.16
CA LYS A 78 -34.25 3.71 1.02
C LYS A 78 -32.98 2.90 0.76
N LEU A 79 -33.08 1.79 0.02
CA LEU A 79 -31.94 0.97 -0.36
C LEU A 79 -31.04 1.70 -1.36
N ARG A 80 -31.63 2.37 -2.35
CA ARG A 80 -30.90 3.21 -3.31
C ARG A 80 -30.09 4.31 -2.62
N GLY A 81 -30.66 4.96 -1.60
CA GLY A 81 -29.96 5.97 -0.79
C GLY A 81 -28.73 5.40 -0.06
N ARG A 82 -28.84 4.21 0.54
CA ARG A 82 -27.70 3.54 1.20
C ARG A 82 -26.61 3.13 0.21
N LEU A 83 -27.01 2.62 -0.96
CA LEU A 83 -26.08 2.26 -2.04
C LEU A 83 -25.32 3.49 -2.55
N LEU A 84 -26.00 4.63 -2.68
CA LEU A 84 -25.36 5.88 -3.11
C LEU A 84 -24.32 6.35 -2.10
N GLN A 85 -24.64 6.29 -0.80
CA GLN A 85 -23.68 6.63 0.25
C GLN A 85 -22.48 5.68 0.26
N ALA A 86 -22.71 4.37 0.10
CA ALA A 86 -21.64 3.37 0.00
C ALA A 86 -20.71 3.67 -1.19
N PHE A 87 -21.30 3.94 -2.35
CA PHE A 87 -20.60 4.32 -3.57
C PHE A 87 -19.74 5.58 -3.40
N GLN A 88 -20.28 6.63 -2.78
CA GLN A 88 -19.53 7.86 -2.49
C GLN A 88 -18.36 7.62 -1.53
N ARG A 89 -18.57 6.85 -0.45
CA ARG A 89 -17.50 6.45 0.48
C ARG A 89 -16.43 5.66 -0.24
N ARG A 90 -16.82 4.73 -1.11
CA ARG A 90 -15.89 3.91 -1.88
C ARG A 90 -15.10 4.71 -2.91
N SER A 91 -15.72 5.70 -3.55
CA SER A 91 -15.03 6.64 -4.43
C SER A 91 -13.91 7.39 -3.71
N ARG A 92 -14.14 7.86 -2.47
CA ARG A 92 -13.10 8.48 -1.63
C ARG A 92 -12.00 7.50 -1.23
N ALA A 93 -12.38 6.25 -0.92
CA ALA A 93 -11.43 5.20 -0.59
C ALA A 93 -10.51 4.88 -1.77
N VAL A 94 -11.04 4.83 -3.00
CA VAL A 94 -10.23 4.66 -4.23
C VAL A 94 -9.27 5.83 -4.39
N GLN A 95 -9.70 7.07 -4.20
CA GLN A 95 -8.80 8.24 -4.27
C GLN A 95 -7.65 8.15 -3.26
N THR A 96 -7.92 7.69 -2.03
CA THR A 96 -6.88 7.47 -1.01
C THR A 96 -5.95 6.33 -1.40
N ALA A 97 -6.48 5.24 -1.98
CA ALA A 97 -5.70 4.11 -2.44
C ALA A 97 -4.77 4.49 -3.60
N VAL A 98 -5.22 5.35 -4.53
CA VAL A 98 -4.37 5.92 -5.58
C VAL A 98 -3.18 6.68 -5.00
N ASN A 99 -3.41 7.52 -3.98
CA ASN A 99 -2.31 8.23 -3.33
C ASN A 99 -1.31 7.27 -2.69
N ARG A 100 -1.79 6.23 -1.99
CA ARG A 100 -0.91 5.21 -1.38
C ARG A 100 -0.12 4.43 -2.41
N TYR A 101 -0.77 4.04 -3.51
CA TYR A 101 -0.13 3.39 -4.64
C TYR A 101 0.98 4.28 -5.22
N ASN A 102 0.70 5.55 -5.50
CA ASN A 102 1.68 6.48 -6.06
C ASN A 102 2.85 6.74 -5.10
N THR A 103 2.59 6.84 -3.78
CA THR A 103 3.65 6.95 -2.78
C THR A 103 4.55 5.72 -2.81
N ALA A 104 3.98 4.51 -2.77
CA ALA A 104 4.77 3.28 -2.81
C ALA A 104 5.51 3.09 -4.15
N ALA A 105 4.88 3.47 -5.27
CA ALA A 105 5.49 3.43 -6.60
C ALA A 105 6.72 4.34 -6.70
N GLY A 106 6.67 5.52 -6.07
CA GLY A 106 7.80 6.46 -6.02
C GLY A 106 8.97 6.00 -5.15
N GLU A 107 8.76 5.03 -4.25
CA GLU A 107 9.83 4.48 -3.39
C GLU A 107 10.65 3.37 -4.05
N LEU A 108 10.16 2.84 -5.18
CA LEU A 108 10.84 1.83 -6.00
C LEU A 108 12.04 2.43 -6.76
N ASP A 109 12.94 1.54 -7.18
CA ASP A 109 14.09 1.87 -8.00
C ASP A 109 14.19 0.88 -9.19
N PRO A 110 13.82 1.30 -10.43
CA PRO A 110 13.34 2.63 -10.80
C PRO A 110 11.91 2.93 -10.27
N PRO A 111 11.51 4.20 -10.17
CA PRO A 111 10.15 4.56 -9.78
C PRO A 111 9.09 3.94 -10.70
N GLY A 112 8.03 3.41 -10.11
CA GLY A 112 6.89 2.85 -10.83
C GLY A 112 6.03 3.93 -11.52
N ARG A 113 5.11 3.49 -12.39
CA ARG A 113 4.16 4.39 -13.05
C ARG A 113 3.17 4.98 -12.03
N PHE A 114 3.02 6.29 -12.07
CA PHE A 114 1.99 7.02 -11.34
C PHE A 114 0.65 6.98 -12.09
N VAL A 115 -0.44 6.91 -11.34
CA VAL A 115 -1.80 6.97 -11.88
C VAL A 115 -2.62 8.05 -11.18
N THR A 116 -3.49 8.71 -11.92
CA THR A 116 -4.45 9.66 -11.38
C THR A 116 -5.77 8.96 -11.06
N PHE A 117 -6.53 9.52 -10.12
CA PHE A 117 -7.89 9.02 -9.85
C PHE A 117 -8.76 9.03 -11.12
N LYS A 118 -8.62 10.04 -11.98
CA LYS A 118 -9.36 10.15 -13.22
C LYS A 118 -9.07 8.98 -14.16
N GLU A 119 -7.80 8.68 -14.41
CA GLU A 119 -7.39 7.55 -15.25
C GLU A 119 -7.94 6.22 -14.70
N VAL A 120 -7.86 6.01 -13.38
CA VAL A 120 -8.41 4.80 -12.75
C VAL A 120 -9.90 4.67 -13.02
N ILE A 121 -10.67 5.76 -12.88
CA ILE A 121 -12.12 5.73 -13.13
C ILE A 121 -12.44 5.53 -14.61
N GLU A 122 -11.71 6.17 -15.52
CA GLU A 122 -11.90 6.01 -16.96
C GLU A 122 -11.60 4.57 -17.43
N LEU A 123 -10.52 3.97 -16.93
CA LEU A 123 -10.18 2.56 -17.20
C LEU A 123 -11.28 1.61 -16.70
N THR A 124 -11.88 1.90 -15.55
CA THR A 124 -13.00 1.10 -15.02
C THR A 124 -14.27 1.25 -15.85
N PHE A 125 -14.50 2.41 -16.44
CA PHE A 125 -15.66 2.67 -17.29
C PHE A 125 -15.53 1.96 -18.65
N LEU A 126 -14.33 1.93 -19.21
CA LEU A 126 -14.04 1.29 -20.50
C LEU A 126 -13.95 -0.24 -20.43
N GLY A 127 -14.09 -0.85 -19.24
CA GLY A 127 -13.84 -2.29 -19.03
C GLY A 127 -12.37 -2.68 -19.28
N ALA A 128 -11.50 -1.70 -19.48
CA ALA A 128 -10.09 -1.87 -19.77
C ALA A 128 -9.34 -1.97 -18.44
N PHE A 129 -9.33 -3.17 -17.88
CA PHE A 129 -8.58 -3.51 -16.67
C PHE A 129 -7.06 -3.60 -16.91
N GLU A 130 -6.49 -2.70 -17.71
CA GLU A 130 -5.04 -2.60 -17.90
C GLU A 130 -4.32 -2.32 -16.57
N LEU A 131 -5.01 -1.73 -15.59
CA LEU A 131 -4.54 -1.67 -14.19
C LEU A 131 -4.26 -3.06 -13.58
N LEU A 132 -5.14 -4.03 -13.83
CA LEU A 132 -4.97 -5.43 -13.38
C LEU A 132 -3.87 -6.17 -14.15
N ARG A 133 -3.46 -5.67 -15.33
CA ARG A 133 -2.33 -6.24 -16.07
C ARG A 133 -1.00 -5.88 -15.43
N PHE A 134 -0.85 -4.72 -14.81
CA PHE A 134 0.38 -4.36 -14.11
C PHE A 134 0.67 -5.33 -12.94
N ALA A 135 -0.35 -5.79 -12.21
CA ALA A 135 -0.18 -6.80 -11.16
C ALA A 135 0.29 -8.17 -11.68
N ARG A 136 0.00 -8.50 -12.95
CA ARG A 136 0.34 -9.79 -13.58
C ARG A 136 1.67 -9.79 -14.34
N THR A 137 2.24 -8.62 -14.63
CA THR A 137 3.48 -8.53 -15.42
C THR A 137 4.74 -8.61 -14.54
N ASP A 138 4.59 -8.65 -13.21
CA ASP A 138 5.66 -8.74 -12.21
C ASP A 138 5.74 -10.12 -11.50
N ILE A 139 5.38 -11.20 -12.21
CA ILE A 139 5.67 -12.61 -11.87
C ILE A 139 6.72 -13.15 -12.84
#